data_AF-A0A927D7Q4-F1
#
_entry.id   AF-A0A927D7Q4-F1
#
_cell.length_a   1.000
_cell.length_b   1.000
_cell.length_c   1.000
_cell.angle_alpha   90.00
_cell.angle_beta   90.00
_cell.angle_gamma   90.00
#
_symmetry.space_group_name_H-M   'P 1'
#
loop_
_entity.id
_entity.type
_entity.pdbx_description
1 polymer ?
#
loop_
_entity_poly.entity_id
_entity_poly.type
_entity_poly.pdbx_seq_one_letter_code
_entity_poly.pdbx_strand_id
1 'polypeptide(L)'
;MTPFAIAGVQMYVNALESNVEGMIQRLNILMARFPWTQMVLFSELAPFGPLDRFALPPENETIEKFQEAARKHRVWLIPGSMFLKNPEDGRVYNTSVVINPEGEIVRRYAKMFPFRPYESGIAAGTEFCVFDVPDVGRFGLSICYDIWFPETTRQLTSQGVEVLLHPVLTGTTDRDAELAIARATAAQFQCYIFDVNGLGAGGVGKSCVVDPTSMVLHQSAGQEDMFPIEIDLNMVRRQREAGMKGLGQVLKSFRDRSTDFSVYDRSSGTDAYLQTLGPLEIPQQGSRAGLHVDVPAERIPQAPAYKGQESMPAFSHTPGGFAPEPMPNPSAGTANEPPVAKSTAAPAASMPNAPVTPGVLTGSETLSSG
;
A
#
# COMPACT_ATOMS: atom_id res chain seq x y z
N MET A 1 -19.24 -15.95 -13.87
CA MET A 1 -18.63 -14.61 -13.75
C MET A 1 -17.38 -14.62 -14.59
N THR A 2 -17.22 -13.65 -15.48
CA THR A 2 -15.97 -13.48 -16.21
C THR A 2 -14.89 -13.08 -15.21
N PRO A 3 -13.72 -13.76 -15.18
CA PRO A 3 -12.59 -13.31 -14.38
C PRO A 3 -12.26 -11.85 -14.63
N PHE A 4 -12.09 -11.05 -13.58
CA PHE A 4 -11.65 -9.66 -13.68
C PHE A 4 -10.26 -9.53 -13.05
N ALA A 5 -9.36 -8.90 -13.77
CA ALA A 5 -7.95 -8.80 -13.44
C ALA A 5 -7.47 -7.35 -13.49
N ILE A 6 -6.71 -7.01 -12.46
CA ILE A 6 -6.15 -5.68 -12.26
C ILE A 6 -4.64 -5.84 -12.22
N ALA A 7 -3.94 -5.03 -13.01
CA ALA A 7 -2.49 -4.98 -12.99
C ALA A 7 -1.99 -3.70 -12.33
N GLY A 8 -1.06 -3.84 -11.39
CA GLY A 8 -0.23 -2.74 -10.94
C GLY A 8 1.03 -2.62 -11.81
N VAL A 9 1.48 -1.39 -12.05
CA VAL A 9 2.74 -1.10 -12.74
C VAL A 9 3.66 -0.31 -11.81
N GLN A 10 4.67 -0.98 -11.29
CA GLN A 10 5.76 -0.38 -10.52
C GLN A 10 6.91 -0.05 -11.49
N MET A 11 7.14 1.24 -11.74
CA MET A 11 8.17 1.70 -12.66
C MET A 11 8.99 2.85 -12.09
N TYR A 12 10.15 3.11 -12.68
CA TYR A 12 10.91 4.32 -12.40
C TYR A 12 10.15 5.56 -12.87
N VAL A 13 10.08 6.56 -11.98
CA VAL A 13 9.51 7.87 -12.25
C VAL A 13 10.64 8.90 -12.19
N ASN A 14 10.78 9.69 -13.26
CA ASN A 14 11.64 10.85 -13.29
C ASN A 14 10.91 12.07 -12.68
N ALA A 15 11.64 12.91 -11.95
CA ALA A 15 11.12 14.14 -11.35
C ALA A 15 11.18 15.37 -12.24
N LEU A 16 11.98 15.34 -13.31
CA LEU A 16 12.37 16.51 -14.10
C LEU A 16 11.89 16.44 -15.56
N GLU A 17 11.43 15.28 -16.02
CA GLU A 17 10.93 15.07 -17.37
C GLU A 17 9.64 14.23 -17.35
N SER A 18 8.93 14.24 -18.48
CA SER A 18 7.70 13.46 -18.62
C SER A 18 8.00 11.96 -18.67
N ASN A 19 7.19 11.18 -17.95
CA ASN A 19 7.24 9.72 -17.97
C ASN A 19 6.16 9.11 -18.88
N VAL A 20 5.32 9.92 -19.53
CA VAL A 20 4.10 9.49 -20.24
C VAL A 20 4.38 8.44 -21.32
N GLU A 21 5.37 8.67 -22.17
CA GLU A 21 5.75 7.70 -23.21
C GLU A 21 6.27 6.39 -22.61
N GLY A 22 7.05 6.49 -21.54
CA GLY A 22 7.50 5.33 -20.76
C GLY A 22 6.31 4.54 -20.19
N MET A 23 5.34 5.22 -19.58
CA MET A 23 4.12 4.59 -19.06
C MET A 23 3.34 3.88 -20.16
N ILE A 24 3.11 4.52 -21.31
CA ILE A 24 2.41 3.92 -22.45
C ILE A 24 3.19 2.71 -22.98
N GLN A 25 4.53 2.77 -23.03
CA GLN A 25 5.36 1.62 -23.37
C GLN A 25 5.17 0.46 -22.39
N ARG A 26 5.16 0.71 -21.07
CA ARG A 26 4.90 -0.33 -20.07
C ARG A 26 3.51 -0.92 -20.22
N LEU A 27 2.49 -0.10 -20.46
CA LEU A 27 1.14 -0.55 -20.75
C LEU A 27 1.09 -1.44 -22.00
N ASN A 28 1.74 -1.04 -23.10
CA ASN A 28 1.81 -1.86 -24.31
C ASN A 28 2.47 -3.22 -24.05
N ILE A 29 3.57 -3.25 -23.28
CA ILE A 29 4.28 -4.49 -22.92
C ILE A 29 3.41 -5.37 -22.01
N LEU A 30 2.78 -4.78 -20.99
CA LEU A 30 1.85 -5.46 -20.09
C LEU A 30 0.74 -6.14 -20.89
N MET A 31 0.09 -5.42 -21.80
CA MET A 31 -1.02 -5.96 -22.59
C MET A 31 -0.57 -7.00 -23.62
N ALA A 32 0.65 -6.88 -24.15
CA ALA A 32 1.22 -7.91 -25.02
C ALA A 32 1.53 -9.21 -24.25
N ARG A 33 1.99 -9.10 -23.00
CA ARG A 33 2.37 -10.25 -22.16
C ARG A 33 1.17 -10.87 -21.44
N PHE A 34 0.22 -10.05 -21.03
CA PHE A 34 -0.94 -10.41 -20.21
C PHE A 34 -2.22 -9.81 -20.80
N PRO A 35 -2.64 -10.25 -22.00
CA PRO A 35 -3.77 -9.68 -22.73
C PRO A 35 -5.14 -9.88 -22.03
N TRP A 36 -5.17 -10.67 -20.96
CA TRP A 36 -6.35 -10.90 -20.13
C TRP A 36 -6.56 -9.83 -19.05
N THR A 37 -5.64 -8.88 -18.89
CA THR A 37 -5.78 -7.76 -17.94
C THR A 37 -6.92 -6.83 -18.37
N GLN A 38 -7.82 -6.46 -17.46
CA GLN A 38 -8.94 -5.55 -17.78
C GLN A 38 -8.83 -4.17 -17.12
N MET A 39 -7.98 -4.02 -16.10
CA MET A 39 -7.71 -2.74 -15.45
C MET A 39 -6.21 -2.58 -15.16
N VAL A 40 -5.69 -1.36 -15.31
CA VAL A 40 -4.27 -1.04 -15.05
C VAL A 40 -4.16 0.18 -14.14
N LEU A 41 -3.35 0.06 -13.10
CA LEU A 41 -3.05 1.09 -12.11
C LEU A 41 -1.56 1.43 -12.10
N PHE A 42 -1.25 2.72 -12.25
CA PHE A 42 0.07 3.30 -12.05
C PHE A 42 0.16 4.03 -10.69
N SER A 43 1.38 4.35 -10.27
CA SER A 43 1.65 5.01 -8.98
C SER A 43 1.29 6.50 -8.97
N GLU A 44 1.19 7.09 -7.77
CA GLU A 44 0.94 8.54 -7.61
C GLU A 44 2.02 9.36 -8.34
N LEU A 45 1.57 10.47 -8.95
CA LEU A 45 2.40 11.42 -9.69
C LEU A 45 3.27 10.80 -10.82
N ALA A 46 2.98 9.57 -11.25
CA ALA A 46 3.77 8.85 -12.26
C ALA A 46 4.04 9.66 -13.55
N PRO A 47 3.07 10.39 -14.15
CA PRO A 47 3.29 11.07 -15.43
C PRO A 47 4.40 12.14 -15.42
N PHE A 48 4.62 12.85 -14.31
CA PHE A 48 5.52 14.01 -14.24
C PHE A 48 6.39 14.09 -12.97
N GLY A 49 6.25 13.14 -12.05
CA GLY A 49 6.97 13.13 -10.78
C GLY A 49 6.45 14.16 -9.75
N PRO A 50 7.15 14.29 -8.61
CA PRO A 50 6.63 14.97 -7.43
C PRO A 50 6.70 16.50 -7.46
N LEU A 51 7.13 17.11 -8.58
CA LEU A 51 7.30 18.57 -8.67
C LEU A 51 6.06 19.24 -9.27
N ASP A 52 5.45 20.14 -8.50
CA ASP A 52 4.22 20.88 -8.85
C ASP A 52 4.36 21.88 -10.00
N ARG A 53 5.59 22.27 -10.36
CA ARG A 53 5.88 23.11 -11.55
C ARG A 53 5.40 22.51 -12.87
N PHE A 54 5.11 21.21 -12.91
CA PHE A 54 4.55 20.51 -14.05
C PHE A 54 3.01 20.45 -14.01
N ALA A 55 2.36 21.24 -13.16
CA ALA A 55 0.91 21.28 -13.09
C ALA A 55 0.30 21.66 -14.45
N LEU A 56 -0.67 20.86 -14.89
CA LEU A 56 -1.36 21.03 -16.16
C LEU A 56 -2.81 21.50 -15.95
N PRO A 57 -3.46 22.15 -16.94
CA PRO A 57 -4.91 22.30 -16.91
C PRO A 57 -5.62 20.92 -16.91
N PRO A 58 -6.87 20.82 -16.43
CA PRO A 58 -7.57 19.53 -16.31
C PRO A 58 -7.74 18.79 -17.64
N GLU A 59 -7.97 19.55 -18.71
CA GLU A 59 -7.95 19.08 -20.09
C GLU A 59 -6.60 19.41 -20.70
N ASN A 60 -5.90 18.38 -21.19
CA ASN A 60 -4.56 18.50 -21.74
C ASN A 60 -4.21 17.26 -22.60
N GLU A 61 -3.20 17.40 -23.46
CA GLU A 61 -2.74 16.35 -24.38
C GLU A 61 -2.31 15.05 -23.68
N THR A 62 -1.85 15.12 -22.43
CA THR A 62 -1.45 13.90 -21.68
C THR A 62 -2.66 13.06 -21.31
N ILE A 63 -3.76 13.68 -20.91
CA ILE A 63 -5.03 12.98 -20.67
C ILE A 63 -5.55 12.35 -21.97
N GLU A 64 -5.49 13.07 -23.10
CA GLU A 64 -5.90 12.55 -24.41
C GLU A 64 -5.09 11.29 -24.80
N LYS A 65 -3.77 11.30 -24.58
CA LYS A 65 -2.92 10.13 -24.80
C LYS A 65 -3.33 8.94 -23.92
N PHE A 66 -3.67 9.16 -22.66
CA PHE A 66 -4.15 8.09 -21.78
C PHE A 66 -5.54 7.57 -22.19
N GLN A 67 -6.44 8.44 -22.64
CA GLN A 67 -7.73 8.05 -23.21
C GLN A 67 -7.56 7.19 -24.47
N GLU A 68 -6.63 7.57 -25.36
CA GLU A 68 -6.29 6.76 -26.53
C GLU A 68 -5.70 5.41 -26.14
N ALA A 69 -4.79 5.37 -25.17
CA ALA A 69 -4.17 4.14 -24.72
C ALA A 69 -5.19 3.18 -24.07
N ALA A 70 -6.10 3.70 -23.24
CA ALA A 70 -7.20 2.93 -22.66
C ALA A 70 -8.10 2.32 -23.74
N ARG A 71 -8.52 3.13 -24.72
CA ARG A 71 -9.33 2.70 -25.87
C ARG A 71 -8.64 1.68 -26.75
N LYS A 72 -7.35 1.87 -27.04
CA LYS A 72 -6.53 0.97 -27.85
C LYS A 72 -6.49 -0.43 -27.24
N HIS A 73 -6.30 -0.52 -25.93
CA HIS A 73 -6.17 -1.78 -25.21
C HIS A 73 -7.48 -2.32 -24.63
N ARG A 74 -8.56 -1.53 -24.69
CA ARG A 74 -9.87 -1.83 -24.11
C ARG A 74 -9.80 -2.16 -22.62
N VAL A 75 -9.04 -1.35 -21.87
CA VAL A 75 -8.86 -1.52 -20.42
C VAL A 75 -9.35 -0.29 -19.66
N TRP A 76 -9.73 -0.51 -18.40
CA TRP A 76 -9.81 0.58 -17.43
C TRP A 76 -8.39 1.05 -17.12
N LEU A 77 -8.12 2.35 -17.29
CA LEU A 77 -6.80 2.92 -17.03
C LEU A 77 -6.88 3.95 -15.92
N ILE A 78 -6.09 3.72 -14.88
CA ILE A 78 -5.80 4.68 -13.83
C ILE A 78 -4.31 5.02 -13.97
N PRO A 79 -3.95 6.13 -14.64
CA PRO A 79 -2.56 6.47 -14.93
C PRO A 79 -1.82 7.02 -13.69
N GLY A 80 -2.25 6.62 -12.49
CA GLY A 80 -1.79 7.20 -11.25
C GLY A 80 -2.48 8.53 -10.97
N SER A 81 -1.71 9.51 -10.51
CA SER A 81 -2.17 10.89 -10.37
C SER A 81 -1.19 11.87 -11.00
N MET A 82 -1.59 13.13 -11.13
CA MET A 82 -0.73 14.23 -11.56
C MET A 82 -1.22 15.55 -10.97
N PHE A 83 -0.36 16.54 -10.91
CA PHE A 83 -0.79 17.88 -10.50
C PHE A 83 -1.63 18.54 -11.59
N LEU A 84 -2.87 18.87 -11.26
CA LEU A 84 -3.76 19.63 -12.14
C LEU A 84 -4.12 20.96 -11.50
N LYS A 85 -4.00 22.04 -12.27
CA LYS A 85 -4.38 23.39 -11.85
C LYS A 85 -5.82 23.66 -12.26
N ASN A 86 -6.69 23.87 -11.28
CA ASN A 86 -8.07 24.22 -11.56
C ASN A 86 -8.14 25.65 -12.12
N PRO A 87 -8.73 25.87 -13.32
CA PRO A 87 -8.83 27.20 -13.92
C PRO A 87 -9.77 28.15 -13.16
N GLU A 88 -10.73 27.64 -12.39
CA GLU A 88 -11.73 28.46 -11.70
C GLU A 88 -11.17 29.13 -10.43
N ASP A 89 -10.42 28.39 -9.63
CA ASP A 89 -9.85 28.88 -8.36
C ASP A 89 -8.34 29.12 -8.41
N GLY A 90 -7.67 28.71 -9.49
CA GLY A 90 -6.23 28.84 -9.69
C GLY A 90 -5.36 27.93 -8.83
N ARG A 91 -5.95 27.02 -8.04
CA ARG A 91 -5.23 26.12 -7.11
C ARG A 91 -4.76 24.85 -7.82
N VAL A 92 -3.71 24.24 -7.28
CA VAL A 92 -3.14 22.97 -7.77
C VAL A 92 -3.61 21.83 -6.89
N TYR A 93 -4.06 20.74 -7.51
CA TYR A 93 -4.54 19.53 -6.86
C TYR A 93 -3.77 18.32 -7.37
N ASN A 94 -3.38 17.41 -6.48
CA ASN A 94 -2.91 16.08 -6.85
C ASN A 94 -4.12 15.24 -7.27
N THR A 95 -4.26 14.97 -8.57
CA THR A 95 -5.50 14.45 -9.16
C THR A 95 -5.26 13.15 -9.91
N SER A 96 -6.02 12.10 -9.57
CA SER A 96 -6.12 10.88 -10.36
C SER A 96 -7.33 10.92 -11.29
N VAL A 97 -7.24 10.20 -12.42
CA VAL A 97 -8.34 10.06 -13.38
C VAL A 97 -8.66 8.59 -13.59
N VAL A 98 -9.93 8.28 -13.73
CA VAL A 98 -10.41 6.93 -14.06
C VAL A 98 -10.94 6.96 -15.48
N ILE A 99 -10.29 6.21 -16.37
CA ILE A 99 -10.62 6.15 -17.79
C ILE A 99 -11.18 4.76 -18.10
N ASN A 100 -12.34 4.69 -18.75
CA ASN A 100 -12.96 3.41 -19.14
C ASN A 100 -12.35 2.82 -20.43
N PRO A 101 -12.70 1.58 -20.80
CA PRO A 101 -12.25 0.92 -22.03
C PRO A 101 -12.60 1.65 -23.34
N GLU A 102 -13.57 2.56 -23.32
CA GLU A 102 -13.96 3.40 -24.46
C GLU A 102 -13.09 4.66 -24.57
N GLY A 103 -12.26 4.94 -23.56
CA GLY A 103 -11.42 6.13 -23.47
C GLY A 103 -12.12 7.33 -22.85
N GLU A 104 -13.25 7.14 -22.16
CA GLU A 104 -13.99 8.21 -21.49
C GLU A 104 -13.54 8.36 -20.03
N ILE A 105 -13.44 9.60 -19.56
CA ILE A 105 -13.12 9.89 -18.15
C ILE A 105 -14.39 9.72 -17.32
N VAL A 106 -14.43 8.66 -16.51
CA VAL A 106 -15.58 8.35 -15.64
C VAL A 106 -15.51 9.14 -14.35
N ARG A 107 -14.31 9.36 -13.81
CA ARG A 107 -14.06 10.14 -12.58
C ARG A 107 -12.76 10.91 -12.66
N ARG A 108 -12.74 12.03 -11.95
CA ARG A 108 -11.54 12.74 -11.53
C ARG A 108 -11.57 12.82 -10.00
N TYR A 109 -10.46 12.49 -9.36
CA TYR A 109 -10.34 12.49 -7.91
C TYR A 109 -9.15 13.32 -7.48
N ALA A 110 -9.41 14.43 -6.79
CA ALA A 110 -8.38 15.20 -6.12
C ALA A 110 -8.11 14.60 -4.73
N LYS A 111 -6.84 14.30 -4.44
CA LYS A 111 -6.36 13.78 -3.15
C LYS A 111 -6.93 14.58 -2.00
N MET A 112 -7.58 13.90 -1.06
CA MET A 112 -8.32 14.55 0.02
C MET A 112 -7.37 15.06 1.10
N PHE A 113 -6.32 14.30 1.36
CA PHE A 113 -5.26 14.61 2.32
C PHE A 113 -3.93 14.74 1.59
N PRO A 114 -3.59 15.93 1.07
CA PRO A 114 -2.21 16.21 0.68
C PRO A 114 -1.27 15.87 1.84
N PHE A 115 -0.10 15.31 1.55
CA PHE A 115 0.91 14.90 2.52
C PHE A 115 1.59 16.12 3.15
N ARG A 116 0.82 16.84 3.96
CA ARG A 116 1.28 18.03 4.68
C ARG A 116 2.13 17.59 5.87
N PRO A 117 3.21 18.32 6.17
CA PRO A 117 3.56 19.63 5.61
C PRO A 117 4.39 19.62 4.30
N TYR A 118 4.71 18.47 3.73
CA TYR A 118 5.60 18.34 2.56
C TYR A 118 4.95 18.71 1.21
N GLU A 119 3.67 18.40 1.00
CA GLU A 119 2.87 18.89 -0.15
C GLU A 119 2.30 20.30 0.14
N SER A 120 3.18 21.24 0.52
CA SER A 120 2.80 22.63 0.78
C SER A 120 2.35 23.30 -0.52
N GLY A 121 1.20 24.00 -0.52
CA GLY A 121 0.66 24.65 -1.71
C GLY A 121 -0.28 23.78 -2.55
N ILE A 122 -0.37 22.47 -2.24
CA ILE A 122 -1.34 21.57 -2.86
C ILE A 122 -2.67 21.66 -2.10
N ALA A 123 -3.75 21.90 -2.84
CA ALA A 123 -5.10 21.98 -2.34
C ALA A 123 -5.69 20.58 -2.11
N ALA A 124 -6.54 20.48 -1.09
CA ALA A 124 -7.26 19.26 -0.74
C ALA A 124 -8.53 19.11 -1.57
N GLY A 125 -8.76 17.92 -2.09
CA GLY A 125 -10.07 17.51 -2.62
C GLY A 125 -11.09 17.33 -1.49
N THR A 126 -12.38 17.33 -1.86
CA THR A 126 -13.50 17.23 -0.90
C THR A 126 -14.50 16.14 -1.27
N GLU A 127 -14.33 15.48 -2.41
CA GLU A 127 -15.25 14.49 -2.96
C GLU A 127 -14.65 13.08 -2.89
N PHE A 128 -15.45 12.09 -2.52
CA PHE A 128 -15.02 10.69 -2.52
C PHE A 128 -15.12 10.09 -3.92
N CYS A 129 -14.09 9.35 -4.35
CA CYS A 129 -14.10 8.69 -5.65
C CYS A 129 -14.71 7.30 -5.56
N VAL A 130 -15.92 7.15 -6.10
CA VAL A 130 -16.61 5.87 -6.25
C VAL A 130 -17.11 5.72 -7.70
N PHE A 131 -16.86 4.56 -8.30
CA PHE A 131 -17.34 4.22 -9.64
C PHE A 131 -17.65 2.73 -9.76
N ASP A 132 -18.55 2.39 -10.68
CA ASP A 132 -18.95 1.02 -10.95
C ASP A 132 -18.26 0.52 -12.21
N VAL A 133 -17.74 -0.71 -12.16
CA VAL A 133 -17.29 -1.45 -13.33
C VAL A 133 -18.42 -2.42 -13.70
N PRO A 134 -19.05 -2.28 -14.89
CA PRO A 134 -20.20 -3.09 -15.29
C PRO A 134 -19.94 -4.59 -15.14
N ASP A 135 -20.93 -5.30 -14.58
CA ASP A 135 -20.91 -6.76 -14.34
C ASP A 135 -19.79 -7.28 -13.43
N VAL A 136 -18.99 -6.39 -12.83
CA VAL A 136 -17.86 -6.73 -11.96
C VAL A 136 -18.19 -6.31 -10.53
N GLY A 137 -18.20 -5.01 -10.25
CA GLY A 137 -18.39 -4.50 -8.90
C GLY A 137 -18.08 -3.02 -8.76
N ARG A 138 -18.05 -2.56 -7.51
CA ARG A 138 -17.82 -1.16 -7.16
C ARG A 138 -16.39 -0.91 -6.71
N PHE A 139 -15.79 0.13 -7.25
CA PHE A 139 -14.40 0.51 -7.04
C PHE A 139 -14.32 1.87 -6.36
N GLY A 140 -13.27 2.05 -5.56
CA GLY A 140 -12.94 3.33 -4.95
C GLY A 140 -11.48 3.69 -5.21
N LEU A 141 -11.16 4.97 -5.10
CA LEU A 141 -9.80 5.48 -5.25
C LEU A 141 -9.40 6.30 -4.02
N SER A 142 -8.20 6.04 -3.53
CA SER A 142 -7.56 6.73 -2.39
C SER A 142 -6.13 6.98 -2.81
N ILE A 143 -5.59 8.20 -2.68
CA ILE A 143 -4.22 8.49 -3.12
C ILE A 143 -3.29 8.55 -1.90
N CYS A 144 -2.36 7.61 -1.81
CA CYS A 144 -1.23 7.62 -0.87
C CYS A 144 -1.63 7.98 0.57
N TYR A 145 -1.41 9.23 0.98
CA TYR A 145 -1.66 9.68 2.34
C TYR A 145 -3.14 9.60 2.76
N ASP A 146 -4.07 9.53 1.82
CA ASP A 146 -5.50 9.34 2.11
C ASP A 146 -5.80 8.07 2.94
N ILE A 147 -5.02 6.98 2.77
CA ILE A 147 -5.25 5.71 3.48
C ILE A 147 -4.91 5.78 4.97
N TRP A 148 -4.10 6.78 5.38
CA TRP A 148 -3.73 6.97 6.79
C TRP A 148 -4.92 7.40 7.65
N PHE A 149 -5.97 7.90 7.01
CA PHE A 149 -7.21 8.33 7.63
C PHE A 149 -8.26 7.24 7.39
N PRO A 150 -8.44 6.26 8.31
CA PRO A 150 -9.36 5.14 8.10
C PRO A 150 -10.80 5.58 7.78
N GLU A 151 -11.17 6.80 8.14
CA GLU A 151 -12.42 7.47 7.76
C GLU A 151 -12.64 7.51 6.24
N THR A 152 -11.59 7.72 5.45
CA THR A 152 -11.70 7.76 3.97
C THR A 152 -12.18 6.42 3.46
N THR A 153 -11.51 5.35 3.88
CA THR A 153 -11.87 3.99 3.47
C THR A 153 -13.17 3.53 4.10
N ARG A 154 -13.48 3.96 5.33
CA ARG A 154 -14.79 3.72 5.96
C ARG A 154 -15.91 4.30 5.10
N GLN A 155 -15.76 5.54 4.63
CA GLN A 155 -16.76 6.20 3.80
C GLN A 155 -16.91 5.51 2.44
N LEU A 156 -15.81 5.13 1.79
CA LEU A 156 -15.82 4.42 0.51
C LEU A 156 -16.50 3.05 0.63
N THR A 157 -16.11 2.24 1.63
CA THR A 157 -16.67 0.89 1.80
C THR A 157 -18.10 0.89 2.32
N SER A 158 -18.53 1.92 3.05
CA SER A 158 -19.94 2.13 3.41
C SER A 158 -20.81 2.42 2.19
N GLN A 159 -20.24 2.95 1.11
CA GLN A 159 -20.89 3.12 -0.19
C GLN A 159 -20.81 1.87 -1.09
N GLY A 160 -20.29 0.76 -0.55
CA GLY A 160 -20.25 -0.54 -1.23
C GLY A 160 -18.96 -0.81 -2.01
N VAL A 161 -17.93 0.04 -1.94
CA VAL A 161 -16.63 -0.22 -2.59
C VAL A 161 -16.07 -1.58 -2.19
N GLU A 162 -15.76 -2.44 -3.16
CA GLU A 162 -15.24 -3.80 -3.00
C GLU A 162 -13.73 -3.88 -3.28
N VAL A 163 -13.21 -2.93 -4.07
CA VAL A 163 -11.78 -2.79 -4.41
C VAL A 163 -11.35 -1.34 -4.22
N LEU A 164 -10.30 -1.13 -3.44
CA LEU A 164 -9.64 0.17 -3.30
C LEU A 164 -8.38 0.20 -4.18
N LEU A 165 -8.39 1.11 -5.15
CA LEU A 165 -7.22 1.44 -5.96
C LEU A 165 -6.42 2.52 -5.22
N HIS A 166 -5.16 2.21 -4.93
CA HIS A 166 -4.29 3.03 -4.10
C HIS A 166 -2.99 3.36 -4.84
N PRO A 167 -2.97 4.39 -5.70
CA PRO A 167 -1.73 4.94 -6.25
C PRO A 167 -0.93 5.65 -5.13
N VAL A 168 0.35 5.33 -5.04
CA VAL A 168 1.24 5.73 -3.94
C VAL A 168 2.53 6.36 -4.45
N LEU A 169 3.01 7.38 -3.74
CA LEU A 169 4.38 7.88 -3.81
C LEU A 169 4.92 7.96 -2.39
N THR A 170 5.63 6.91 -1.99
CA THR A 170 6.33 6.84 -0.70
C THR A 170 7.79 6.54 -0.96
N GLY A 171 8.62 7.58 -0.85
CA GLY A 171 10.08 7.51 -0.91
C GLY A 171 10.76 7.46 0.47
N THR A 172 9.98 7.44 1.55
CA THR A 172 10.46 7.62 2.92
C THR A 172 10.56 6.30 3.69
N THR A 173 11.10 6.38 4.90
CA THR A 173 11.12 5.27 5.87
C THR A 173 9.72 4.83 6.33
N ASP A 174 8.68 5.60 6.01
CA ASP A 174 7.30 5.29 6.40
C ASP A 174 6.69 4.14 5.59
N ARG A 175 7.36 3.69 4.52
CA ARG A 175 6.83 2.64 3.64
C ARG A 175 6.44 1.36 4.39
N ASP A 176 7.18 0.98 5.43
CA ASP A 176 6.84 -0.22 6.20
C ASP A 176 5.56 -0.02 7.04
N ALA A 177 5.32 1.19 7.54
CA ALA A 177 4.06 1.55 8.21
C ALA A 177 2.91 1.57 7.20
N GLU A 178 3.13 2.12 6.01
CA GLU A 178 2.14 2.16 4.95
C GLU A 178 1.70 0.75 4.50
N LEU A 179 2.65 -0.18 4.34
CA LEU A 179 2.35 -1.58 4.04
C LEU A 179 1.52 -2.24 5.15
N ALA A 180 1.79 -1.90 6.42
CA ALA A 180 0.98 -2.36 7.53
C ALA A 180 -0.44 -1.76 7.49
N ILE A 181 -0.57 -0.47 7.14
CA ILE A 181 -1.86 0.20 6.96
C ILE A 181 -2.66 -0.42 5.83
N ALA A 182 -2.06 -0.70 4.66
CA ALA A 182 -2.74 -1.35 3.54
C ALA A 182 -3.32 -2.72 3.95
N ARG A 183 -2.54 -3.52 4.69
CA ARG A 183 -2.99 -4.83 5.20
C ARG A 183 -4.10 -4.69 6.24
N ALA A 184 -3.95 -3.76 7.18
CA ALA A 184 -4.98 -3.49 8.19
C ALA A 184 -6.27 -2.98 7.55
N THR A 185 -6.17 -2.12 6.53
CA THR A 185 -7.30 -1.56 5.77
C THR A 185 -8.08 -2.67 5.07
N ALA A 186 -7.39 -3.57 4.35
CA ALA A 186 -8.02 -4.71 3.70
C ALA A 186 -8.85 -5.55 4.69
N ALA A 187 -8.30 -5.76 5.90
CA ALA A 187 -8.94 -6.50 6.98
C ALA A 187 -10.15 -5.74 7.59
N GLN A 188 -9.96 -4.47 7.95
CA GLN A 188 -10.94 -3.65 8.67
C GLN A 188 -12.17 -3.32 7.82
N PHE A 189 -11.99 -3.21 6.50
CA PHE A 189 -13.02 -2.78 5.57
C PHE A 189 -13.45 -3.87 4.57
N GLN A 190 -12.85 -5.06 4.69
CA GLN A 190 -13.19 -6.25 3.91
C GLN A 190 -13.28 -5.93 2.41
N CYS A 191 -12.20 -5.39 1.86
CA CYS A 191 -12.05 -5.04 0.45
C CYS A 191 -10.66 -5.43 -0.05
N TYR A 192 -10.51 -5.58 -1.36
CA TYR A 192 -9.19 -5.69 -1.98
C TYR A 192 -8.48 -4.34 -1.95
N ILE A 193 -7.18 -4.35 -1.72
CA ILE A 193 -6.32 -3.16 -1.81
C ILE A 193 -5.28 -3.41 -2.90
N PHE A 194 -5.24 -2.55 -3.91
CA PHE A 194 -4.18 -2.51 -4.92
C PHE A 194 -3.32 -1.27 -4.66
N ASP A 195 -2.20 -1.49 -3.97
CA ASP A 195 -1.25 -0.47 -3.54
C ASP A 195 -0.06 -0.43 -4.50
N VAL A 196 0.03 0.63 -5.31
CA VAL A 196 1.04 0.74 -6.37
C VAL A 196 1.93 1.95 -6.11
N ASN A 197 3.18 1.68 -5.72
CA ASN A 197 4.20 2.68 -5.44
C ASN A 197 5.25 2.72 -6.56
N GLY A 198 5.72 3.91 -6.91
CA GLY A 198 6.74 4.09 -7.94
C GLY A 198 8.16 3.81 -7.44
N LEU A 199 9.13 3.92 -8.35
CA LEU A 199 10.56 3.82 -8.06
C LEU A 199 11.29 5.15 -8.34
N GLY A 200 12.42 5.38 -7.69
CA GLY A 200 13.21 6.60 -7.86
C GLY A 200 12.48 7.80 -7.28
N ALA A 201 12.19 8.82 -8.10
CA ALA A 201 11.42 9.98 -7.62
C ALA A 201 9.95 9.64 -7.34
N GLY A 202 9.47 8.48 -7.81
CA GLY A 202 8.13 7.96 -7.54
C GLY A 202 8.03 7.08 -6.30
N GLY A 203 9.13 6.87 -5.55
CA GLY A 203 9.13 6.08 -4.32
C GLY A 203 10.19 4.98 -4.25
N VAL A 204 10.05 4.10 -3.26
CA VAL A 204 10.95 2.95 -3.05
C VAL A 204 10.35 1.61 -3.55
N GLY A 205 9.25 1.65 -4.28
CA GLY A 205 8.51 0.48 -4.73
C GLY A 205 7.86 -0.27 -3.57
N LYS A 206 8.06 -1.60 -3.53
CA LYS A 206 7.34 -2.51 -2.64
C LYS A 206 5.82 -2.47 -2.83
N SER A 207 5.32 -2.24 -4.05
CA SER A 207 3.89 -2.30 -4.37
C SER A 207 3.27 -3.60 -3.85
N CYS A 208 2.02 -3.59 -3.38
CA CYS A 208 1.39 -4.78 -2.83
C CYS A 208 -0.09 -4.91 -3.21
N VAL A 209 -0.56 -6.16 -3.23
CA VAL A 209 -1.97 -6.48 -3.38
C VAL A 209 -2.40 -7.29 -2.18
N VAL A 210 -3.45 -6.83 -1.50
CA VAL A 210 -3.98 -7.48 -0.29
C VAL A 210 -5.44 -7.84 -0.50
N ASP A 211 -5.80 -9.06 -0.11
CA ASP A 211 -7.18 -9.54 -0.18
C ASP A 211 -8.04 -9.08 1.04
N PRO A 212 -9.37 -9.24 0.96
CA PRO A 212 -10.30 -8.86 2.04
C PRO A 212 -10.11 -9.62 3.37
N THR A 213 -9.21 -10.60 3.44
CA THR A 213 -8.86 -11.37 4.65
C THR A 213 -7.45 -11.06 5.17
N SER A 214 -6.84 -9.97 4.67
CA SER A 214 -5.48 -9.53 4.99
C SER A 214 -4.36 -10.40 4.41
N MET A 215 -4.65 -11.32 3.49
CA MET A 215 -3.62 -12.08 2.79
C MET A 215 -2.92 -11.20 1.76
N VAL A 216 -1.59 -11.16 1.80
CA VAL A 216 -0.79 -10.50 0.76
C VAL A 216 -0.73 -11.44 -0.43
N LEU A 217 -1.39 -11.07 -1.52
CA LEU A 217 -1.41 -11.85 -2.77
C LEU A 217 -0.16 -11.59 -3.60
N HIS A 218 0.37 -10.36 -3.53
CA HIS A 218 1.58 -9.95 -4.22
C HIS A 218 2.29 -8.87 -3.42
N GLN A 219 3.62 -8.89 -3.45
CA GLN A 219 4.44 -7.76 -3.01
C GLN A 219 5.69 -7.68 -3.88
N SER A 220 5.82 -6.58 -4.61
CA SER A 220 7.02 -6.28 -5.38
C SER A 220 8.21 -6.02 -4.44
N ALA A 221 9.42 -6.12 -4.98
CA ALA A 221 10.62 -5.62 -4.29
C ALA A 221 10.99 -4.22 -4.80
N GLY A 222 12.28 -3.85 -4.80
CA GLY A 222 12.77 -2.51 -5.15
C GLY A 222 13.14 -2.31 -6.63
N GLN A 223 12.55 -3.10 -7.53
CA GLN A 223 12.82 -3.09 -8.98
C GLN A 223 11.53 -2.99 -9.79
N GLU A 224 11.63 -2.71 -11.09
CA GLU A 224 10.44 -2.63 -11.95
C GLU A 224 9.63 -3.93 -11.91
N ASP A 225 8.31 -3.80 -11.88
CA ASP A 225 7.39 -4.93 -11.80
C ASP A 225 6.05 -4.60 -12.47
N MET A 226 5.42 -5.61 -13.06
CA MET A 226 4.11 -5.54 -13.71
C MET A 226 3.35 -6.81 -13.32
N PHE A 227 2.34 -6.66 -12.48
CA PHE A 227 1.71 -7.79 -11.79
C PHE A 227 0.19 -7.78 -11.98
N PRO A 228 -0.34 -8.49 -12.99
CA PRO A 228 -1.77 -8.73 -13.11
C PRO A 228 -2.24 -9.75 -12.07
N ILE A 229 -3.31 -9.42 -11.34
CA ILE A 229 -3.94 -10.28 -10.34
C ILE A 229 -5.44 -10.40 -10.65
N GLU A 230 -5.92 -11.64 -10.77
CA GLU A 230 -7.35 -11.94 -10.84
C GLU A 230 -7.99 -11.82 -9.46
N ILE A 231 -9.18 -11.22 -9.38
CA ILE A 231 -9.91 -11.01 -8.11
C ILE A 231 -11.22 -11.81 -8.05
N ASP A 232 -11.58 -12.30 -6.86
CA ASP A 232 -12.89 -12.92 -6.58
C ASP A 232 -13.76 -11.96 -5.74
N LEU A 233 -14.63 -11.20 -6.38
CA LEU A 233 -15.53 -10.29 -5.66
C LEU A 233 -16.63 -11.04 -4.87
N ASN A 234 -16.88 -12.31 -5.16
CA ASN A 234 -17.76 -13.10 -4.29
C ASN A 234 -17.10 -13.36 -2.93
N MET A 235 -15.77 -13.39 -2.87
CA MET A 235 -15.06 -13.44 -1.60
C MET A 235 -15.40 -12.21 -0.77
N VAL A 236 -15.28 -10.99 -1.31
CA VAL A 236 -15.67 -9.75 -0.63
C VAL A 236 -17.09 -9.87 -0.07
N ARG A 237 -18.06 -10.21 -0.93
CA ARG A 237 -19.47 -10.32 -0.58
C ARG A 237 -19.71 -11.34 0.53
N ARG A 238 -19.13 -12.55 0.42
CA ARG A 238 -19.19 -13.59 1.45
C ARG A 238 -18.54 -13.13 2.76
N GLN A 239 -17.40 -12.45 2.74
CA GLN A 239 -16.76 -11.97 3.97
C GLN A 239 -17.62 -10.90 4.66
N ARG A 240 -18.27 -10.00 3.90
CA ARG A 240 -19.17 -8.97 4.46
C ARG A 240 -20.45 -9.57 5.03
N GLU A 241 -20.97 -10.63 4.40
CA GLU A 241 -22.17 -11.32 4.83
C GLU A 241 -21.93 -12.29 5.99
N ALA A 242 -20.95 -13.18 5.90
CA ALA A 242 -20.72 -14.22 6.91
C ALA A 242 -19.69 -13.82 7.98
N GLY A 243 -18.93 -12.75 7.76
CA GLY A 243 -17.81 -12.35 8.60
C GLY A 243 -16.48 -12.88 8.07
N MET A 244 -15.39 -12.22 8.45
CA MET A 244 -14.05 -12.60 7.99
C MET A 244 -13.72 -14.02 8.43
N LYS A 245 -13.48 -14.93 7.48
CA LYS A 245 -13.22 -16.36 7.75
C LYS A 245 -14.36 -17.04 8.54
N GLY A 246 -15.59 -16.55 8.40
CA GLY A 246 -16.75 -17.02 9.16
C GLY A 246 -16.79 -16.55 10.62
N LEU A 247 -15.96 -15.55 10.98
CA LEU A 247 -15.86 -14.99 12.33
C LEU A 247 -16.51 -13.59 12.40
N GLY A 248 -15.78 -12.62 12.95
CA GLY A 248 -16.28 -11.27 13.21
C GLY A 248 -16.83 -10.57 11.97
N GLN A 249 -17.98 -9.93 12.12
CA GLN A 249 -18.71 -9.21 11.06
C GLN A 249 -18.53 -7.70 11.22
N VAL A 250 -17.29 -7.24 11.10
CA VAL A 250 -16.87 -5.88 11.48
C VAL A 250 -17.75 -4.79 10.85
N LEU A 251 -18.09 -4.89 9.56
CA LEU A 251 -18.94 -3.88 8.91
C LEU A 251 -20.37 -3.86 9.46
N LYS A 252 -20.94 -5.02 9.78
CA LYS A 252 -22.28 -5.10 10.40
C LYS A 252 -22.26 -4.61 11.84
N SER A 253 -21.24 -4.97 12.61
CA SER A 253 -21.05 -4.44 13.96
C SER A 253 -20.89 -2.91 13.97
N PHE A 254 -20.23 -2.33 12.95
CA PHE A 254 -20.16 -0.88 12.79
C PHE A 254 -21.50 -0.26 12.41
N ARG A 255 -22.28 -0.89 11.50
CA ARG A 255 -23.62 -0.44 11.12
C ARG A 255 -24.59 -0.46 12.31
N ASP A 256 -24.55 -1.52 13.11
CA ASP A 256 -25.48 -1.82 14.20
C ASP A 256 -24.95 -1.35 15.57
N ARG A 257 -23.93 -0.49 15.58
CA ARG A 257 -23.31 0.05 16.79
C ARG A 257 -24.34 0.79 17.66
N SER A 258 -24.18 0.70 18.99
CA SER A 258 -25.04 1.39 19.96
C SER A 258 -24.65 2.84 20.21
N THR A 259 -23.49 3.26 19.71
CA THR A 259 -22.87 4.55 20.05
C THR A 259 -22.43 5.24 18.77
N ASP A 260 -22.77 6.52 18.64
CA ASP A 260 -22.22 7.37 17.61
C ASP A 260 -20.86 7.93 18.03
N PHE A 261 -19.96 8.00 17.06
CA PHE A 261 -18.63 8.54 17.25
C PHE A 261 -18.70 10.05 17.14
N SER A 262 -18.67 10.75 18.28
CA SER A 262 -18.73 12.20 18.34
C SER A 262 -17.58 12.90 17.61
N VAL A 263 -16.47 12.21 17.35
CA VAL A 263 -15.37 12.70 16.49
C VAL A 263 -15.83 13.08 15.07
N TYR A 264 -16.93 12.53 14.58
CA TYR A 264 -17.50 12.89 13.28
C TYR A 264 -18.40 14.14 13.32
N ASP A 265 -18.75 14.60 14.51
CA ASP A 265 -19.41 15.88 14.73
C ASP A 265 -18.36 16.90 15.17
N ARG A 266 -17.99 17.80 14.24
CA ARG A 266 -17.04 18.90 14.48
C ARG A 266 -17.51 19.90 15.55
N SER A 267 -18.80 19.88 15.92
CA SER A 267 -19.34 20.72 17.00
C SER A 267 -19.32 20.04 18.37
N SER A 268 -19.00 18.74 18.44
CA SER A 268 -19.02 17.97 19.69
C SER A 268 -17.94 18.36 20.70
N GLY A 269 -16.85 18.98 20.24
CA GLY A 269 -15.65 19.27 21.04
C GLY A 269 -14.81 18.05 21.39
N THR A 270 -15.12 16.87 20.86
CA THR A 270 -14.40 15.61 21.14
C THR A 270 -12.93 15.68 20.74
N ASP A 271 -12.61 16.43 19.69
CA ASP A 271 -11.28 16.61 19.13
C ASP A 271 -10.48 17.76 19.80
N ALA A 272 -10.94 18.29 20.93
CA ALA A 272 -10.27 19.39 21.64
C ALA A 272 -8.79 19.10 21.96
N TYR A 273 -8.43 17.84 22.25
CA TYR A 273 -7.05 17.43 22.45
C TYR A 273 -6.19 17.64 21.20
N LEU A 274 -6.72 17.39 20.00
CA LEU A 274 -5.98 17.56 18.74
C LEU A 274 -5.58 19.02 18.52
N GLN A 275 -6.39 19.97 19.03
CA GLN A 275 -6.08 21.40 18.98
C GLN A 275 -4.88 21.81 19.86
N THR A 276 -4.46 20.94 20.79
CA THR A 276 -3.29 21.20 21.65
C THR A 276 -1.96 20.75 21.05
N LEU A 277 -2.00 20.04 19.92
CA LEU A 277 -0.80 19.43 19.31
C LEU A 277 0.09 20.42 18.55
N GLY A 278 -0.34 21.68 18.43
CA GLY A 278 0.37 22.72 17.69
C GLY A 278 0.13 22.66 16.18
N PRO A 279 0.82 23.53 15.42
CA PRO A 279 0.65 23.62 13.97
C PRO A 279 1.33 22.46 13.20
N LEU A 280 0.87 22.22 11.97
CA LEU A 280 1.53 21.32 11.02
C LEU A 280 2.78 22.01 10.43
N GLU A 281 3.97 21.57 10.80
CA GLU A 281 5.23 22.18 10.38
C GLU A 281 6.30 21.12 10.07
N ILE A 282 7.17 21.41 9.09
CA ILE A 282 8.33 20.54 8.80
C ILE A 282 9.34 20.70 9.95
N PRO A 283 9.76 19.60 10.61
CA PRO A 283 10.81 19.66 11.62
C PRO A 283 12.09 20.29 11.05
N GLN A 284 12.59 21.33 11.72
CA GLN A 284 13.83 22.00 11.36
C GLN A 284 15.02 21.40 12.11
N GLN A 285 16.22 21.53 11.54
CA GLN A 285 17.45 21.09 12.20
C GLN A 285 17.59 21.77 13.58
N GLY A 286 17.79 20.97 14.63
CA GLY A 286 17.88 21.47 16.01
C GLY A 286 16.54 21.69 16.70
N SER A 287 15.41 21.39 16.06
CA SER A 287 14.10 21.40 16.73
C SER A 287 14.07 20.44 17.91
N ARG A 288 13.47 20.89 19.01
CA ARG A 288 13.18 20.08 20.20
C ARG A 288 11.67 19.82 20.35
N ALA A 289 10.87 20.15 19.33
CA ALA A 289 9.44 19.89 19.33
C ALA A 289 9.18 18.39 19.55
N GLY A 290 8.25 18.05 20.44
CA GLY A 290 7.96 16.68 20.83
C GLY A 290 8.99 16.03 21.79
N LEU A 291 10.16 16.65 22.00
CA LEU A 291 11.15 16.21 22.98
C LEU A 291 10.90 16.89 24.33
N HIS A 292 9.77 16.58 24.98
CA HIS A 292 9.53 16.97 26.36
C HIS A 292 10.34 16.07 27.29
N VAL A 293 11.52 16.55 27.71
CA VAL A 293 12.24 15.98 28.85
C VAL A 293 11.96 16.87 30.07
N ASP A 294 10.81 16.66 30.70
CA ASP A 294 10.66 17.06 32.10
C ASP A 294 11.44 16.06 32.95
N VAL A 295 12.74 16.31 33.09
CA VAL A 295 13.54 15.68 34.14
C VAL A 295 13.92 16.76 35.14
N PRO A 296 13.09 17.07 36.15
CA PRO A 296 13.65 17.43 37.43
C PRO A 296 14.35 16.17 37.93
N ALA A 297 15.67 16.13 37.86
CA ALA A 297 16.43 15.14 38.60
C ALA A 297 16.33 15.47 40.09
N GLU A 298 15.16 15.30 40.69
CA GLU A 298 15.07 15.18 42.13
C GLU A 298 15.56 13.77 42.47
N ARG A 299 16.78 13.69 43.02
CA ARG A 299 17.25 12.52 43.76
C ARG A 299 16.13 12.12 44.73
N ILE A 300 15.54 10.94 44.54
CA ILE A 300 14.73 10.30 45.57
C ILE A 300 15.66 10.14 46.80
N PRO A 301 15.43 10.84 47.92
CA PRO A 301 16.18 10.60 49.14
C PRO A 301 15.70 9.25 49.69
N GLN A 302 16.57 8.24 49.63
CA GLN A 302 16.41 6.93 50.26
C GLN A 302 15.10 6.19 49.94
N ALA A 303 15.18 5.22 49.02
CA ALA A 303 14.14 4.19 48.93
C ALA A 303 13.94 3.55 50.31
N PRO A 304 12.70 3.43 50.83
CA PRO A 304 12.45 2.78 52.10
C PRO A 304 12.89 1.31 52.01
N ALA A 305 13.67 0.87 52.98
CA ALA A 305 14.12 -0.51 53.08
C ALA A 305 12.90 -1.45 53.03
N TYR A 306 12.92 -2.40 52.09
CA TYR A 306 11.87 -3.40 51.93
C TYR A 306 11.81 -4.25 53.20
N LYS A 307 10.73 -4.13 53.98
CA LYS A 307 10.42 -5.01 55.12
C LYS A 307 10.01 -6.39 54.60
N GLY A 308 10.99 -7.19 54.22
CA GLY A 308 10.79 -8.58 53.80
C GLY A 308 12.07 -9.41 53.82
N GLN A 309 13.09 -8.97 54.55
CA GLN A 309 14.37 -9.68 54.68
C GLN A 309 14.51 -10.39 56.03
N GLU A 310 13.39 -10.72 56.66
CA GLU A 310 13.34 -11.68 57.77
C GLU A 310 12.47 -12.87 57.31
N SER A 311 13.06 -14.06 57.33
CA SER A 311 12.50 -15.37 56.97
C SER A 311 12.72 -15.87 55.53
N MET A 312 13.96 -16.22 55.21
CA MET A 312 14.23 -17.45 54.45
C MET A 312 15.38 -18.20 55.13
N PRO A 313 15.21 -19.48 55.50
CA PRO A 313 16.27 -20.26 56.14
C PRO A 313 17.43 -20.48 55.15
N ALA A 314 18.64 -20.37 55.67
CA ALA A 314 19.89 -20.46 54.91
C ALA A 314 20.00 -21.78 54.15
N PHE A 315 20.07 -21.70 52.81
CA PHE A 315 20.69 -22.77 52.03
C PHE A 315 22.20 -22.60 52.11
N SER A 316 22.82 -23.54 52.81
CA SER A 316 24.26 -23.68 52.97
C SER A 316 24.97 -23.75 51.61
N HIS A 317 25.99 -22.92 51.44
CA HIS A 317 26.98 -23.03 50.37
C HIS A 317 27.56 -24.45 50.30
N THR A 318 27.47 -25.08 49.13
CA THR A 318 28.41 -26.12 48.69
C THR A 318 29.07 -25.61 47.40
N PRO A 319 30.42 -25.55 47.31
CA PRO A 319 31.10 -25.00 46.15
C PRO A 319 31.21 -26.07 45.03
N GLY A 320 30.49 -25.87 43.93
CA GLY A 320 30.59 -26.69 42.72
C GLY A 320 30.34 -25.80 41.51
N GLY A 321 31.39 -25.57 40.72
CA GLY A 321 31.41 -24.58 39.64
C GLY A 321 30.60 -24.98 38.40
N PHE A 322 30.04 -23.96 37.77
CA PHE A 322 29.81 -23.92 36.32
C PHE A 322 30.44 -22.63 35.80
N ALA A 323 31.20 -22.75 34.70
CA ALA A 323 31.90 -21.63 34.08
C ALA A 323 30.90 -20.66 33.44
N PRO A 324 31.14 -19.33 33.48
CA PRO A 324 30.27 -18.36 32.84
C PRO A 324 30.42 -18.43 31.30
N GLU A 325 29.31 -18.54 30.58
CA GLU A 325 29.28 -18.30 29.13
C GLU A 325 29.56 -16.82 28.84
N PRO A 326 30.38 -16.49 27.82
CA PRO A 326 30.65 -15.11 27.47
C PRO A 326 29.48 -14.52 26.65
N MET A 327 28.98 -13.36 27.09
CA MET A 327 28.05 -12.55 26.30
C MET A 327 28.71 -11.98 25.04
N PRO A 328 27.99 -11.84 23.90
CA PRO A 328 28.57 -11.30 22.68
C PRO A 328 28.84 -9.79 22.78
N ASN A 329 30.06 -9.40 22.41
CA ASN A 329 30.58 -8.03 22.42
C ASN A 329 30.17 -7.25 21.14
N PRO A 330 29.68 -5.99 21.23
CA PRO A 330 29.40 -5.14 20.08
C PRO A 330 30.67 -4.40 19.63
N SER A 331 31.45 -4.97 18.71
CA SER A 331 32.36 -4.23 17.82
C SER A 331 33.19 -5.18 16.93
N ALA A 332 32.75 -5.38 15.69
CA ALA A 332 33.64 -5.79 14.59
C ALA A 332 32.95 -5.50 13.25
N GLY A 333 33.34 -4.42 12.58
CA GLY A 333 33.04 -4.22 11.16
C GLY A 333 33.94 -5.11 10.30
N THR A 334 33.44 -5.56 9.15
CA THR A 334 34.31 -5.95 8.02
C THR A 334 33.60 -5.69 6.70
N ALA A 335 34.29 -4.91 5.86
CA ALA A 335 34.12 -4.85 4.43
C ALA A 335 34.59 -6.17 3.79
N ASN A 336 33.99 -6.58 2.67
CA ASN A 336 34.50 -7.67 1.84
C ASN A 336 34.73 -7.18 0.41
N GLU A 337 36.00 -7.14 0.00
CA GLU A 337 36.43 -7.20 -1.40
C GLU A 337 36.84 -8.65 -1.77
N PRO A 338 36.85 -9.04 -3.06
CA PRO A 338 36.80 -10.43 -3.50
C PRO A 338 38.20 -11.05 -3.74
N PRO A 339 38.35 -12.39 -3.75
CA PRO A 339 39.63 -13.01 -4.05
C PRO A 339 39.79 -13.37 -5.54
N VAL A 340 41.00 -13.14 -6.04
CA VAL A 340 41.54 -13.64 -7.30
C VAL A 340 42.31 -14.94 -7.04
N ALA A 341 42.10 -15.99 -7.85
CA ALA A 341 43.11 -17.04 -8.07
C ALA A 341 42.98 -17.65 -9.48
N LYS A 342 44.13 -17.90 -10.11
CA LYS A 342 44.34 -18.25 -11.53
C LYS A 342 44.09 -19.75 -11.85
N SER A 343 43.37 -19.96 -12.96
CA SER A 343 43.59 -20.91 -14.09
C SER A 343 44.28 -22.26 -13.88
N THR A 344 43.60 -23.36 -14.28
CA THR A 344 44.07 -24.40 -15.21
C THR A 344 42.86 -25.10 -15.89
N ALA A 345 43.14 -25.80 -17.00
CA ALA A 345 42.28 -26.05 -18.17
C ALA A 345 41.19 -27.16 -18.10
N ALA A 346 40.26 -27.09 -19.06
CA ALA A 346 39.14 -28.00 -19.39
C ALA A 346 39.63 -29.34 -20.06
N PRO A 347 38.80 -30.37 -20.43
CA PRO A 347 37.43 -30.25 -21.01
C PRO A 347 36.36 -31.34 -20.70
N ALA A 348 35.11 -30.97 -21.03
CA ALA A 348 33.95 -31.71 -21.59
C ALA A 348 33.48 -33.09 -21.04
N ALA A 349 32.19 -33.19 -20.64
CA ALA A 349 31.12 -33.94 -21.36
C ALA A 349 29.87 -34.30 -20.50
N SER A 350 28.72 -34.26 -21.17
CA SER A 350 27.50 -35.10 -21.01
C SER A 350 26.31 -34.67 -20.11
N MET A 351 25.29 -34.14 -20.82
CA MET A 351 23.85 -34.47 -20.84
C MET A 351 22.91 -34.17 -19.64
N PRO A 352 21.73 -33.55 -19.88
CA PRO A 352 20.68 -33.29 -18.90
C PRO A 352 19.64 -34.43 -18.79
N ASN A 353 19.04 -34.60 -17.60
CA ASN A 353 17.96 -35.55 -17.33
C ASN A 353 16.66 -35.21 -18.09
N ALA A 354 16.00 -36.25 -18.62
CA ALA A 354 14.77 -36.20 -19.41
C ALA A 354 13.49 -36.05 -18.56
N PRO A 355 12.39 -35.49 -19.11
CA PRO A 355 11.12 -35.30 -18.40
C PRO A 355 10.23 -36.56 -18.39
N VAL A 356 9.52 -36.77 -17.28
CA VAL A 356 8.57 -37.88 -17.03
C VAL A 356 7.22 -37.58 -17.69
N THR A 357 6.66 -38.56 -18.41
CA THR A 357 5.36 -38.49 -19.13
C THR A 357 4.17 -38.87 -18.24
N PRO A 358 2.98 -38.23 -18.35
CA PRO A 358 1.79 -38.62 -17.60
C PRO A 358 1.13 -39.88 -18.17
N GLY A 359 0.81 -40.85 -17.31
CA GLY A 359 0.12 -42.09 -17.66
C GLY A 359 -1.38 -41.92 -17.93
N VAL A 360 -1.86 -42.66 -18.93
CA VAL A 360 -3.24 -42.72 -19.43
C VAL A 360 -4.15 -43.55 -18.50
N LEU A 361 -5.35 -43.03 -18.24
CA LEU A 361 -6.48 -43.69 -17.57
C LEU A 361 -7.06 -44.81 -18.45
N THR A 362 -7.29 -46.00 -17.87
CA THR A 362 -8.14 -47.04 -18.46
C THR A 362 -8.98 -47.77 -17.40
N GLY A 363 -10.23 -48.08 -17.77
CA GLY A 363 -11.17 -49.00 -17.10
C GLY A 363 -12.17 -48.32 -16.16
N SER A 364 -13.38 -47.94 -16.60
CA SER A 364 -14.59 -48.78 -16.76
C SER A 364 -15.00 -49.56 -15.51
N GLU A 365 -16.07 -49.14 -14.82
CA GLU A 365 -17.33 -49.90 -14.79
C GLU A 365 -18.42 -49.15 -14.00
N THR A 366 -19.63 -49.34 -14.49
CA THR A 366 -20.95 -48.96 -14.00
C THR A 366 -21.31 -49.53 -12.63
N LEU A 367 -22.18 -48.83 -11.86
CA LEU A 367 -23.31 -49.34 -11.03
C LEU A 367 -23.93 -48.11 -10.29
N SER A 368 -25.10 -47.62 -10.69
CA SER A 368 -26.45 -47.96 -10.19
C SER A 368 -26.78 -47.45 -8.78
N SER A 369 -27.73 -46.50 -8.75
CA SER A 369 -28.81 -46.27 -7.75
C SER A 369 -28.55 -46.50 -6.26
N GLY A 370 -28.72 -45.41 -5.48
CA GLY A 370 -28.99 -45.38 -4.05
C GLY A 370 -29.27 -43.95 -3.63
#